data_AF-A0A359F401-F1
#
_entry.id   AF-A0A359F401-F1
#
_cell.length_a   1.000
_cell.length_b   1.000
_cell.length_c   1.000
_cell.angle_alpha   90.00
_cell.angle_beta   90.00
_cell.angle_gamma   90.00
#
_symmetry.space_group_name_H-M   'P 1'
#
loop_
_entity.id
_entity.type
_entity.pdbx_description
1 polymer ?
#
loop_
_entity_poly.entity_id
_entity_poly.type
_entity_poly.pdbx_seq_one_letter_code
_entity_poly.pdbx_strand_id
1 'polypeptide(L)'
;MTDVIQEFLAFLNASPTPFHACHGLAQTLLDAGFEDHSSGTPSSGRFATSRGLLRDGGALLAWSLPSTGAPTSLRIIGAHTDSPHL
;
A
#
# COMPACT_ATOMS: atom_id res chain seq x y z
N MET A 1 7.31 -9.50 -20.84
CA MET A 1 7.71 -8.78 -19.61
C MET A 1 7.66 -7.31 -19.96
N THR A 2 6.75 -6.55 -19.36
CA THR A 2 6.93 -5.10 -19.33
C THR A 2 8.24 -4.82 -18.61
N ASP A 3 9.00 -3.87 -19.11
CA ASP A 3 10.24 -3.43 -18.48
C ASP A 3 9.90 -2.69 -17.18
N VAL A 4 10.44 -3.18 -16.05
CA VAL A 4 10.22 -2.60 -14.70
C VAL A 4 10.56 -1.11 -14.66
N ILE A 5 11.51 -0.67 -15.49
CA ILE A 5 11.88 0.74 -15.61
C ILE A 5 10.72 1.53 -16.22
N GLN A 6 10.06 1.00 -17.26
CA GLN A 6 8.93 1.67 -17.92
C GLN A 6 7.72 1.76 -16.99
N GLU A 7 7.42 0.70 -16.23
CA GLU A 7 6.35 0.70 -15.23
C GLU A 7 6.63 1.73 -14.12
N PHE A 8 7.88 1.82 -13.66
CA PHE A 8 8.27 2.81 -12.66
C PHE A 8 8.17 4.25 -13.21
N LEU A 9 8.60 4.50 -14.44
CA LEU A 9 8.45 5.81 -15.09
C LEU A 9 6.97 6.20 -15.26
N ALA A 10 6.11 5.25 -15.62
CA ALA A 10 4.67 5.46 -15.71
C ALA A 10 4.07 5.81 -14.34
N PHE A 11 4.47 5.09 -13.28
CA PHE A 11 4.07 5.39 -11.91
C PHE A 11 4.50 6.80 -11.47
N LEU A 12 5.75 7.19 -11.74
CA LEU A 12 6.25 8.53 -11.43
C LEU A 12 5.45 9.62 -12.14
N ASN A 13 5.21 9.47 -13.45
CA ASN A 13 4.44 10.43 -14.25
C ASN A 13 2.99 10.57 -13.77
N ALA A 14 2.39 9.49 -13.25
CA ALA A 14 1.05 9.50 -12.70
C ALA A 14 0.96 9.99 -11.24
N SER A 15 2.10 10.23 -10.57
CA SER A 15 2.18 10.48 -9.12
C SER A 15 2.75 11.87 -8.77
N PRO A 16 2.12 12.99 -9.19
CA PRO A 16 2.67 14.33 -8.95
C PRO A 16 2.60 14.79 -7.48
N THR A 17 1.83 14.11 -6.63
CA THR A 17 1.72 14.42 -5.20
C THR A 17 1.68 13.12 -4.37
N PRO A 18 1.94 13.18 -3.05
CA PRO A 18 1.84 12.00 -2.17
C PRO A 18 0.48 11.30 -2.25
N PHE A 19 -0.60 12.07 -2.44
CA PHE A 19 -1.95 11.53 -2.62
C PHE A 19 -2.06 10.66 -3.87
N HIS A 20 -1.49 11.10 -5.00
CA HIS A 20 -1.49 10.33 -6.24
C HIS A 20 -0.60 9.09 -6.14
N ALA A 21 0.57 9.22 -5.52
CA ALA A 21 1.46 8.08 -5.25
C ALA A 21 0.77 7.00 -4.42
N CYS A 22 0.14 7.39 -3.30
CA CYS A 22 -0.65 6.47 -2.46
C CYS A 22 -1.84 5.87 -3.19
N HIS A 23 -2.53 6.64 -4.05
CA HIS A 23 -3.61 6.12 -4.87
C HIS A 23 -3.13 5.03 -5.84
N GLY A 24 -2.07 5.30 -6.60
CA GLY A 24 -1.50 4.34 -7.54
C GLY A 24 -1.01 3.06 -6.86
N LEU A 25 -0.28 3.19 -5.74
CA LEU A 25 0.18 2.05 -4.96
C LEU A 25 -0.99 1.23 -4.40
N ALA A 26 -2.07 1.88 -3.94
CA ALA A 26 -3.26 1.15 -3.52
C ALA A 26 -3.87 0.35 -4.66
N GLN A 27 -3.99 0.90 -5.87
CA GLN A 27 -4.55 0.16 -6.99
C GLN A 27 -3.70 -1.07 -7.33
N THR A 28 -2.37 -0.93 -7.36
CA THR A 28 -1.47 -2.08 -7.54
C THR A 28 -1.69 -3.17 -6.48
N LEU A 29 -1.91 -2.77 -5.22
CA LEU A 29 -2.18 -3.72 -4.14
C LEU A 29 -3.57 -4.37 -4.27
N LEU A 30 -4.59 -3.61 -4.65
CA LEU A 30 -5.95 -4.10 -4.88
C LEU A 30 -5.97 -5.12 -6.03
N ASP A 31 -5.30 -4.81 -7.13
CA ASP A 31 -5.13 -5.70 -8.28
C ASP A 31 -4.37 -6.99 -7.89
N ALA A 32 -3.49 -6.90 -6.89
CA ALA A 32 -2.78 -8.04 -6.29
C ALA A 32 -3.59 -8.79 -5.21
N GLY A 33 -4.86 -8.42 -4.99
CA GLY A 33 -5.78 -9.09 -4.07
C GLY A 33 -5.67 -8.65 -2.60
N PHE A 34 -5.14 -7.46 -2.32
CA PHE A 34 -5.21 -6.87 -0.98
C PHE A 34 -6.59 -6.27 -0.75
N GLU A 35 -7.07 -6.27 0.50
CA GLU A 35 -8.34 -5.65 0.88
C GLU A 35 -8.14 -4.22 1.41
N ASP A 36 -8.97 -3.27 0.98
CA ASP A 36 -8.90 -1.87 1.43
C ASP A 36 -9.63 -1.68 2.77
N HIS A 37 -8.87 -1.35 3.82
CA HIS A 37 -9.37 -1.05 5.17
C HIS A 37 -9.32 0.45 5.51
N SER A 38 -9.19 1.32 4.52
CA SER A 38 -9.12 2.77 4.70
C SER A 38 -10.46 3.36 5.15
N SER A 39 -11.58 2.72 4.78
CA SER A 39 -12.92 3.15 5.17
C SER A 39 -13.33 2.48 6.47
N GLY A 40 -13.49 3.25 7.56
CA GLY A 40 -14.12 2.79 8.80
C GLY A 40 -13.31 3.01 10.07
N THR A 41 -13.95 2.78 11.22
CA THR A 41 -13.31 2.86 12.54
C THR A 41 -12.30 1.72 12.72
N PRO A 42 -11.15 1.96 13.39
CA PRO A 42 -10.23 0.90 13.77
C PRO A 42 -10.99 -0.14 14.59
N SER A 43 -11.12 -1.35 14.06
CA SER A 43 -11.72 -2.49 14.77
C SER A 43 -10.65 -3.55 14.99
N SER A 44 -10.81 -4.34 16.05
CA SER A 44 -9.91 -5.45 16.36
C SER A 44 -9.81 -6.50 15.24
N GLY A 45 -10.78 -6.53 14.32
CA GLY A 45 -10.80 -7.42 13.15
C GLY A 45 -10.03 -6.91 11.93
N ARG A 46 -9.44 -5.70 11.96
CA ARG A 46 -8.77 -5.11 10.79
C ARG A 46 -7.57 -5.94 10.27
N PHE A 47 -6.97 -6.76 11.12
CA PHE A 47 -5.90 -7.71 10.75
C PHE A 47 -6.38 -9.16 10.61
N ALA A 48 -7.70 -9.40 10.58
CA ALA A 48 -8.24 -10.74 10.38
C ALA A 48 -8.02 -11.23 8.93
N THR A 49 -7.78 -10.32 7.99
CA THR A 49 -7.44 -10.66 6.62
C THR A 49 -5.95 -10.92 6.49
N SER A 50 -5.58 -11.97 5.76
CA SER A 50 -4.19 -12.30 5.49
C SER A 50 -3.48 -11.21 4.67
N ARG A 51 -4.21 -10.39 3.90
CA ARG A 51 -3.68 -9.27 3.15
C ARG A 51 -4.59 -8.07 3.27
N GLY A 52 -4.01 -6.90 3.51
CA GLY A 52 -4.78 -5.68 3.55
C GLY A 52 -3.92 -4.44 3.44
N LEU A 53 -4.57 -3.34 3.11
CA LEU A 53 -3.97 -2.03 3.02
C LEU A 53 -4.82 -1.00 3.75
N LEU A 54 -4.17 0.08 4.13
CA LEU A 54 -4.80 1.26 4.70
C LEU A 54 -4.14 2.49 4.10
N ARG A 55 -4.96 3.48 3.76
CA ARG A 55 -4.52 4.79 3.31
C ARG A 55 -5.13 5.87 4.19
N ASP A 56 -4.31 6.87 4.46
CA ASP A 56 -4.75 8.13 5.06
C ASP A 56 -4.02 9.28 4.36
N GLY A 57 -4.74 9.98 3.48
CA GLY A 57 -4.17 11.01 2.63
C GLY A 57 -2.96 10.54 1.81
N GLY A 58 -1.79 11.10 2.11
CA GLY A 58 -0.51 10.79 1.46
C GLY A 58 0.28 9.66 2.11
N ALA A 59 -0.30 8.89 3.03
CA ALA A 59 0.34 7.74 3.66
C ALA A 59 -0.37 6.42 3.29
N LEU A 60 0.41 5.35 3.14
CA LEU A 60 -0.08 4.00 2.87
C LEU A 60 0.65 2.97 3.74
N LEU A 61 -0.11 2.08 4.36
CA LEU A 61 0.36 0.90 5.05
C LEU A 61 -0.23 -0.33 4.36
N ALA A 62 0.56 -1.38 4.17
CA ALA A 62 0.08 -2.66 3.67
C ALA A 62 0.72 -3.81 4.44
N TRP A 63 -0.01 -4.92 4.54
CA TRP A 63 0.46 -6.12 5.22
C TRP A 63 0.11 -7.38 4.43
N SER A 64 0.97 -8.40 4.58
CA SER A 64 0.69 -9.78 4.21
C SER A 64 1.09 -10.68 5.37
N LEU A 65 0.11 -11.26 6.04
CA LEU A 65 0.21 -12.11 7.22
C LEU A 65 -0.17 -13.56 6.86
N PRO A 66 0.23 -14.54 7.69
CA PRO A 66 -0.26 -15.92 7.56
C PRO A 66 -1.80 -15.98 7.59
N SER A 67 -2.40 -16.93 6.87
CA SER A 67 -3.84 -17.16 6.90
C SER A 67 -4.34 -17.75 8.22
N THR A 68 -3.46 -18.35 9.01
CA THR A 68 -3.77 -18.96 10.31
C THR A 68 -2.64 -18.74 11.30
N GLY A 69 -2.99 -18.45 12.55
CA GLY A 69 -2.02 -18.23 13.63
C GLY A 69 -1.37 -16.85 13.60
N ALA A 70 -0.63 -16.52 14.67
CA ALA A 70 0.10 -15.26 14.76
C ALA A 70 1.42 -15.32 13.97
N PRO A 71 1.87 -14.21 13.36
CA PRO A 71 3.20 -14.15 12.74
C PRO A 71 4.29 -14.36 13.82
N THR A 72 5.26 -15.22 13.53
CA THR A 72 6.41 -15.47 14.44
C THR A 72 7.53 -14.44 14.28
N SER A 73 7.52 -13.68 13.20
CA SER A 73 8.45 -12.58 12.92
C SER A 73 7.82 -11.56 11.97
N LEU A 74 8.36 -10.35 11.94
CA LEU A 74 7.93 -9.29 11.03
C LEU A 74 9.09 -8.88 10.12
N ARG A 75 8.80 -8.71 8.84
CA ARG A 75 9.68 -8.02 7.88
C ARG A 75 9.00 -6.72 7.49
N ILE A 76 9.63 -5.60 7.85
CA ILE A 76 9.08 -4.26 7.63
C ILE A 76 9.98 -3.56 6.61
N ILE A 77 9.35 -2.96 5.59
CA ILE A 77 10.01 -2.11 4.60
C ILE A 77 9.39 -0.72 4.72
N GLY A 78 10.21 0.29 4.93
CA GLY A 78 9.80 1.68 5.03
C GLY A 78 10.30 2.49 3.85
N ALA A 79 9.45 3.39 3.35
CA ALA A 79 9.75 4.41 2.36
C ALA A 79 8.88 5.64 2.65
N HIS A 80 9.10 6.74 1.92
CA HIS A 80 8.27 7.93 2.00
C HIS A 80 7.69 8.25 0.62
N THR A 81 6.52 8.88 0.60
CA THR A 81 5.74 9.20 -0.62
C THR A 81 5.86 10.66 -1.04
N ASP A 82 6.44 11.50 -0.18
CA ASP A 82 6.64 12.91 -0.39
C ASP A 82 8.01 13.24 -0.97
N SER A 83 8.05 14.39 -1.63
CA SER A 83 9.25 15.03 -2.14
C SER A 83 9.10 16.54 -1.98
N PRO A 84 10.20 17.30 -1.83
CA PRO A 84 10.12 18.76 -1.79
C PRO A 84 9.34 19.32 -3.00
N HIS A 85 8.39 20.22 -2.72
CA HIS A 85 7.60 20.93 -3.73
C HIS A 85 7.29 22.35 -3.27
N LEU A 86 6.75 23.18 -4.18
CA LEU A 86 6.30 24.55 -3.89
C LEU A 86 4.91 24.58 -3.26
#